data_AF-A0A4U1J7R3-F1
#
_entry.id   AF-A0A4U1J7R3-F1
#
_cell.length_a   1.000
_cell.length_b   1.000
_cell.length_c   1.000
_cell.angle_alpha   90.00
_cell.angle_beta   90.00
_cell.angle_gamma   90.00
#
_symmetry.space_group_name_H-M   'P 1'
#
loop_
_entity.id
_entity.type
_entity.pdbx_description
1 polymer ?
#
loop_
_entity_poly.entity_id
_entity_poly.type
_entity_poly.pdbx_seq_one_letter_code
_entity_poly.pdbx_strand_id
1 'polypeptide(L)'
;MPRRPSLEDLGRVLRLAKPNTKSLSWYLEEEGDQLAPVLGVEPEKLRSFIGKLDQHIAPELQALLHPRVEALRAEHVEKMSRRASSAAGRLASTTVWQGDRIYLDPLLLLGPLLADAGNKFIAFHVVRAFEVRMPRPFLVQVAGVLTRQYDDLVAWLDNDGLHFRWKNGRGGLNFVSQTVAPKDIAFGLHVYLMPPVVQQVTRPPPRPRRPAFPLGDEVVSMALFT
;
A
#
# COMPACT_ATOMS: atom_id res chain seq x y z
N MET A 1 -32.50 -10.84 -10.28
CA MET A 1 -32.08 -11.13 -8.89
C MET A 1 -32.39 -9.91 -8.06
N PRO A 2 -33.22 -9.98 -7.01
CA PRO A 2 -33.46 -8.84 -6.13
C PRO A 2 -32.17 -8.44 -5.41
N ARG A 3 -31.99 -7.13 -5.23
CA ARG A 3 -30.78 -6.53 -4.62
C ARG A 3 -30.87 -6.73 -3.12
N ARG A 4 -29.86 -7.37 -2.50
CA ARG A 4 -29.82 -7.54 -1.04
C ARG A 4 -29.76 -6.16 -0.35
N PRO A 5 -30.54 -5.93 0.71
CA PRO A 5 -30.56 -4.66 1.42
C PRO A 5 -29.20 -4.40 2.08
N SER A 6 -28.74 -3.15 2.03
CA SER A 6 -27.46 -2.72 2.59
C SER A 6 -27.61 -1.71 3.72
N LEU A 7 -26.56 -1.53 4.54
CA LEU A 7 -26.52 -0.48 5.57
C LEU A 7 -26.66 0.93 4.97
N GLU A 8 -26.21 1.13 3.72
CA GLU A 8 -26.38 2.39 3.00
C GLU A 8 -27.84 2.64 2.62
N ASP A 9 -28.56 1.59 2.23
CA ASP A 9 -29.99 1.66 1.90
C ASP A 9 -30.80 1.94 3.16
N LEU A 10 -30.53 1.24 4.27
CA LEU A 10 -31.14 1.54 5.57
C LEU A 10 -30.85 2.98 6.02
N GLY A 11 -29.60 3.43 5.91
CA GLY A 11 -29.22 4.80 6.26
C GLY A 11 -29.91 5.86 5.39
N ARG A 12 -30.21 5.54 4.13
CA ARG A 12 -30.99 6.40 3.23
C ARG A 12 -32.46 6.45 3.64
N VAL A 13 -33.05 5.29 3.92
CA VAL A 13 -34.45 5.16 4.33
C VAL A 13 -34.69 5.86 5.67
N LEU A 14 -33.77 5.75 6.63
CA LEU A 14 -33.82 6.48 7.90
C LEU A 14 -33.80 8.01 7.73
N ARG A 15 -33.03 8.53 6.76
CA ARG A 15 -33.00 9.97 6.45
C ARG A 15 -34.30 10.48 5.80
N LEU A 16 -35.04 9.61 5.12
CA LEU A 16 -36.29 9.95 4.43
C LEU A 16 -37.53 9.71 5.31
N ALA A 17 -37.37 9.02 6.44
CA ALA A 17 -38.44 8.72 7.38
C ALA A 17 -39.08 10.02 7.90
N LYS A 18 -40.41 10.06 7.92
CA LYS A 18 -41.18 11.20 8.40
C LYS A 18 -41.87 10.86 9.73
N PRO A 19 -42.08 11.83 10.63
CA PRO A 19 -42.92 11.62 11.80
C PRO A 19 -44.33 11.14 11.38
N ASN A 20 -44.95 10.30 12.20
CA ASN A 20 -46.29 9.74 11.98
C ASN A 20 -46.50 8.91 10.70
N THR A 21 -45.43 8.51 9.98
CA THR A 21 -45.51 7.52 8.90
C THR A 21 -45.12 6.13 9.38
N LYS A 22 -45.38 5.10 8.55
CA LYS A 22 -44.98 3.70 8.77
C LYS A 22 -44.02 3.21 7.69
N SER A 23 -43.26 4.12 7.09
CA SER A 23 -42.38 3.80 5.97
C SER A 23 -41.25 2.85 6.39
N LEU A 24 -40.75 3.00 7.63
CA LEU A 24 -39.75 2.12 8.21
C LEU A 24 -40.34 0.76 8.56
N SER A 25 -41.59 0.73 9.04
CA SER A 25 -42.30 -0.53 9.29
C SER A 25 -42.41 -1.37 8.01
N TRP A 26 -42.89 -0.76 6.92
CA TRP A 26 -43.03 -1.46 5.64
C TRP A 26 -41.68 -1.92 5.09
N TYR A 27 -40.64 -1.10 5.21
CA TYR A 27 -39.28 -1.49 4.83
C TYR A 27 -38.77 -2.69 5.65
N LEU A 28 -39.04 -2.73 6.96
CA LEU A 28 -38.66 -3.86 7.82
C LEU A 28 -39.52 -5.12 7.56
N GLU A 29 -40.78 -4.96 7.16
CA GLU A 29 -41.62 -6.09 6.74
C GLU A 29 -41.07 -6.76 5.47
N GLU A 30 -40.56 -5.96 4.52
CA GLU A 30 -40.02 -6.45 3.25
C GLU A 30 -38.58 -6.99 3.38
N GLU A 31 -37.72 -6.26 4.10
CA GLU A 31 -36.26 -6.47 4.08
C GLU A 31 -35.67 -6.86 5.45
N GLY A 32 -36.47 -6.87 6.52
CA GLY A 32 -35.99 -7.01 7.90
C GLY A 32 -35.22 -8.29 8.17
N ASP A 33 -35.70 -9.43 7.67
CA ASP A 33 -35.03 -10.73 7.86
C ASP A 33 -33.65 -10.77 7.19
N GLN A 34 -33.47 -10.08 6.06
CA GLN A 34 -32.18 -9.94 5.38
C GLN A 34 -31.28 -8.90 6.03
N LEU A 35 -31.86 -7.88 6.66
CA LEU A 35 -31.15 -6.78 7.32
C LEU A 35 -30.62 -7.18 8.71
N ALA A 36 -31.30 -8.08 9.42
CA ALA A 36 -30.95 -8.58 10.74
C ALA A 36 -29.48 -9.05 10.85
N PRO A 37 -28.98 -9.97 9.99
CA PRO A 37 -27.57 -10.40 10.04
C PRO A 37 -26.59 -9.27 9.68
N VAL A 38 -27.00 -8.31 8.85
CA VAL A 38 -26.15 -7.18 8.45
C VAL A 38 -25.96 -6.21 9.62
N LEU A 39 -27.03 -5.96 10.38
CA LEU A 39 -27.02 -5.16 11.61
C LEU A 39 -26.44 -5.92 12.82
N GLY A 40 -26.33 -7.26 12.73
CA GLY A 40 -25.85 -8.10 13.83
C GLY A 40 -26.86 -8.23 14.97
N VAL A 41 -28.15 -8.27 14.64
CA VAL A 41 -29.25 -8.44 15.61
C VAL A 41 -30.11 -9.64 15.23
N GLU A 42 -30.83 -10.18 16.21
CA GLU A 42 -31.81 -11.24 15.97
C GLU A 42 -32.98 -10.71 15.12
N PRO A 43 -33.49 -11.48 14.13
CA PRO A 43 -34.63 -11.09 13.30
C PRO A 43 -35.86 -10.65 14.11
N GLU A 44 -36.10 -11.30 15.25
CA GLU A 44 -37.20 -10.99 16.18
C GLU A 44 -37.14 -9.55 16.68
N LYS A 45 -35.94 -9.00 16.90
CA LYS A 45 -35.77 -7.61 17.33
C LYS A 45 -36.27 -6.64 16.26
N LEU A 46 -35.99 -6.90 14.98
CA LEU A 46 -36.49 -6.08 13.87
C LEU A 46 -37.98 -6.29 13.64
N ARG A 47 -38.47 -7.53 13.77
CA ARG A 47 -39.92 -7.83 13.72
C ARG A 47 -40.70 -7.12 14.81
N SER A 48 -40.11 -6.87 15.98
CA SER A 48 -40.75 -6.11 17.06
C SER A 48 -41.02 -4.64 16.72
N PHE A 49 -40.44 -4.12 15.64
CA PHE A 49 -40.68 -2.77 15.13
C PHE A 49 -41.81 -2.70 14.10
N ILE A 50 -42.22 -3.85 13.55
CA ILE A 50 -43.31 -3.93 12.58
C ILE A 50 -44.61 -3.43 13.22
N GLY A 51 -45.34 -2.59 12.48
CA GLY A 51 -46.57 -1.93 12.87
C GLY A 51 -46.41 -0.60 13.62
N LYS A 52 -45.19 -0.27 14.10
CA LYS A 52 -44.92 0.98 14.83
C LYS A 52 -44.74 2.17 13.88
N LEU A 53 -44.89 3.38 14.42
CA LEU A 53 -44.62 4.62 13.68
C LEU A 53 -43.12 4.92 13.60
N ASP A 54 -42.71 5.53 12.50
CA ASP A 54 -41.31 5.84 12.20
C ASP A 54 -40.63 6.66 13.31
N GLN A 55 -41.36 7.56 13.98
CA GLN A 55 -40.82 8.35 15.11
C GLN A 55 -40.37 7.50 16.31
N HIS A 56 -40.94 6.30 16.48
CA HIS A 56 -40.56 5.37 17.54
C HIS A 56 -39.49 4.39 17.09
N ILE A 57 -39.47 4.03 15.80
CA ILE A 57 -38.53 3.05 15.24
C ILE A 57 -37.20 3.69 14.88
N ALA A 58 -37.21 4.89 14.30
CA ALA A 58 -36.02 5.53 13.73
C ALA A 58 -34.87 5.70 14.74
N PRO A 59 -35.09 6.14 15.99
CA PRO A 59 -34.01 6.26 16.97
C PRO A 59 -33.39 4.90 17.34
N GLU A 60 -34.21 3.86 17.49
CA GLU A 60 -33.71 2.51 17.79
C GLU A 60 -32.91 1.93 16.61
N LEU A 61 -33.42 2.06 15.38
CA LEU A 61 -32.68 1.61 14.19
C LEU A 61 -31.39 2.40 13.99
N GLN A 62 -31.37 3.69 14.28
CA GLN A 62 -30.16 4.51 14.22
C GLN A 62 -29.13 4.05 15.27
N ALA A 63 -29.58 3.70 16.48
CA ALA A 63 -28.72 3.16 17.53
C ALA A 63 -28.14 1.79 17.18
N LEU A 64 -28.83 0.98 16.37
CA LEU A 64 -28.29 -0.28 15.84
C LEU A 64 -27.36 -0.07 14.65
N LEU A 65 -27.69 0.86 13.75
CA LEU A 65 -26.91 1.13 12.53
C LEU A 65 -25.57 1.79 12.85
N HIS A 66 -25.55 2.74 13.78
CA HIS A 66 -24.37 3.57 14.03
C HIS A 66 -23.12 2.75 14.45
N PRO A 67 -23.18 1.87 15.47
CA PRO A 67 -22.04 1.04 15.85
C PRO A 67 -21.56 0.13 14.71
N ARG A 68 -22.49 -0.35 13.86
CA ARG A 68 -22.14 -1.24 12.76
C ARG A 68 -21.37 -0.52 11.66
N VAL A 69 -21.82 0.68 11.30
CA VAL A 69 -21.12 1.54 10.34
C VAL A 69 -19.73 1.92 10.86
N GLU A 70 -19.62 2.28 12.15
CA GLU A 70 -18.33 2.60 12.76
C GLU A 70 -17.39 1.40 12.81
N ALA A 71 -17.88 0.20 13.14
CA ALA A 71 -17.06 -1.02 13.12
C ALA A 71 -16.51 -1.34 11.72
N LEU A 72 -17.35 -1.23 10.68
CA LEU A 72 -16.91 -1.47 9.29
C LEU A 72 -15.91 -0.41 8.82
N ARG A 73 -16.09 0.86 9.23
CA ARG A 73 -15.12 1.92 8.97
C ARG A 73 -13.80 1.63 9.65
N ALA A 74 -13.82 1.24 10.92
CA ALA A 74 -12.62 0.90 11.67
C ALA A 74 -11.86 -0.27 11.02
N GLU A 75 -12.57 -1.35 10.64
CA GLU A 75 -11.98 -2.48 9.93
C GLU A 75 -11.37 -2.07 8.59
N HIS A 76 -12.07 -1.22 7.82
CA HIS A 76 -11.57 -0.71 6.56
C HIS A 76 -10.29 0.11 6.74
N VAL A 77 -10.27 1.03 7.71
CA VAL A 77 -9.10 1.85 8.05
C VAL A 77 -7.93 0.95 8.45
N GLU A 78 -8.15 -0.04 9.33
CA GLU A 78 -7.11 -0.98 9.74
C GLU A 78 -6.57 -1.79 8.56
N LYS A 79 -7.45 -2.25 7.65
CA LYS A 79 -7.05 -2.96 6.43
C LYS A 79 -6.18 -2.09 5.53
N MET A 80 -6.55 -0.83 5.33
CA MET A 80 -5.78 0.11 4.51
C MET A 80 -4.42 0.42 5.16
N SER A 81 -4.40 0.62 6.47
CA SER A 81 -3.16 0.83 7.24
C SER A 81 -2.20 -0.35 7.11
N ARG A 82 -2.70 -1.58 7.32
CA ARG A 82 -1.90 -2.82 7.10
C ARG A 82 -1.36 -2.93 5.69
N ARG A 83 -2.16 -2.56 4.68
CA ARG A 83 -1.75 -2.56 3.27
C ARG A 83 -0.61 -1.57 3.01
N ALA A 84 -0.71 -0.35 3.54
CA ALA A 84 0.32 0.67 3.41
C ALA A 84 1.63 0.25 4.11
N SER A 85 1.54 -0.26 5.34
CA SER A 85 2.71 -0.76 6.09
C SER A 85 3.39 -1.95 5.41
N SER A 86 2.61 -2.89 4.88
CA SER A 86 3.16 -4.02 4.11
C SER A 86 3.86 -3.55 2.83
N ALA A 87 3.30 -2.53 2.16
CA ALA A 87 3.89 -1.93 0.98
C ALA A 87 5.20 -1.19 1.30
N ALA A 88 5.27 -0.50 2.44
CA ALA A 88 6.50 0.14 2.93
C ALA A 88 7.62 -0.89 3.13
N GLY A 89 7.32 -2.01 3.80
CA GLY A 89 8.28 -3.11 3.99
C GLY A 89 8.73 -3.72 2.67
N ARG A 90 7.80 -3.98 1.75
CA ARG A 90 8.13 -4.49 0.41
C ARG A 90 9.00 -3.51 -0.37
N LEU A 91 8.62 -2.23 -0.39
CA LEU A 91 9.36 -1.18 -1.07
C LEU A 91 10.80 -1.14 -0.58
N ALA A 92 11.01 -1.15 0.75
CA ALA A 92 12.34 -1.21 1.35
C ALA A 92 13.14 -2.44 0.88
N SER A 93 12.53 -3.63 0.89
CA SER A 93 13.19 -4.89 0.48
C SER A 93 13.52 -4.98 -1.01
N THR A 94 12.77 -4.27 -1.88
CA THR A 94 12.95 -4.30 -3.33
C THR A 94 13.73 -3.10 -3.86
N THR A 95 14.22 -2.22 -2.98
CA THR A 95 15.03 -1.07 -3.39
C THR A 95 16.35 -1.50 -4.02
N VAL A 96 16.79 -0.76 -5.03
CA VAL A 96 18.07 -0.98 -5.71
C VAL A 96 18.95 0.23 -5.52
N TRP A 97 20.16 0.02 -5.02
CA TRP A 97 21.13 1.07 -4.74
C TRP A 97 22.13 1.20 -5.88
N GLN A 98 22.31 2.41 -6.39
CA GLN A 98 23.27 2.70 -7.46
C GLN A 98 23.92 4.07 -7.23
N GLY A 99 25.13 4.05 -6.65
CA GLY A 99 25.78 5.28 -6.20
C GLY A 99 24.93 5.98 -5.14
N ASP A 100 24.67 7.27 -5.33
CA ASP A 100 23.87 8.09 -4.42
C ASP A 100 22.35 7.99 -4.66
N ARG A 101 21.93 7.18 -5.63
CA ARG A 101 20.50 6.99 -5.98
C ARG A 101 19.96 5.67 -5.45
N ILE A 102 18.77 5.74 -4.88
CA ILE A 102 18.02 4.60 -4.37
C ILE A 102 16.78 4.44 -5.23
N TYR A 103 16.81 3.51 -6.17
CA TYR A 103 15.69 3.24 -7.06
C TYR A 103 14.57 2.50 -6.31
N LEU A 104 13.36 2.98 -6.55
CA LEU A 104 12.12 2.54 -5.90
C LEU A 104 11.19 1.91 -6.94
N ASP A 105 10.43 0.91 -6.54
CA ASP A 105 9.33 0.37 -7.35
C ASP A 105 8.18 1.41 -7.42
N PRO A 106 7.89 1.99 -8.60
CA PRO A 106 6.85 3.01 -8.73
C PRO A 106 5.44 2.47 -8.48
N LEU A 107 5.17 1.18 -8.75
CA LEU A 107 3.86 0.58 -8.54
C LEU A 107 3.54 0.40 -7.06
N LEU A 108 4.57 0.12 -6.25
CA LEU A 108 4.44 0.13 -4.79
C LEU A 108 4.30 1.55 -4.27
N LEU A 109 5.18 2.45 -4.69
CA LEU A 109 5.26 3.84 -4.25
C LEU A 109 3.98 4.64 -4.52
N LEU A 110 3.42 4.52 -5.73
CA LEU A 110 2.23 5.27 -6.18
C LEU A 110 0.93 4.47 -6.06
N GLY A 111 0.97 3.28 -5.44
CA GLY A 111 -0.18 2.40 -5.31
C GLY A 111 -0.43 2.01 -3.85
N PRO A 112 -0.15 0.76 -3.44
CA PRO A 112 -0.43 0.26 -2.10
C PRO A 112 0.15 1.10 -0.96
N LEU A 113 1.28 1.79 -1.15
CA LEU A 113 1.87 2.67 -0.14
C LEU A 113 0.96 3.85 0.22
N LEU A 114 0.11 4.29 -0.72
CA LEU A 114 -0.84 5.40 -0.56
C LEU A 114 -2.22 4.93 -0.06
N ALA A 115 -2.41 3.64 0.23
CA ALA A 115 -3.72 3.06 0.53
C ALA A 115 -4.39 3.67 1.77
N ASP A 116 -3.60 3.98 2.80
CA ASP A 116 -4.10 4.56 4.05
C ASP A 116 -4.21 6.08 3.92
N ALA A 117 -5.45 6.59 3.92
CA ALA A 117 -5.73 8.03 3.85
C ALA A 117 -5.48 8.76 5.19
N GLY A 118 -5.32 8.04 6.30
CA GLY A 118 -4.96 8.62 7.59
C GLY A 118 -3.53 9.15 7.62
N ASN A 119 -2.64 8.63 6.76
CA ASN A 119 -1.26 9.10 6.66
C ASN A 119 -1.21 10.45 5.92
N LYS A 120 -0.61 11.46 6.54
CA LYS A 120 -0.46 12.81 5.95
C LYS A 120 0.79 12.93 5.08
N PHE A 121 1.83 12.16 5.39
CA PHE A 121 3.09 12.15 4.67
C PHE A 121 3.74 10.77 4.72
N ILE A 122 4.74 10.59 3.87
CA ILE A 122 5.62 9.43 3.84
C ILE A 122 7.03 9.92 4.13
N ALA A 123 7.68 9.34 5.14
CA ALA A 123 9.08 9.60 5.44
C ALA A 123 9.93 8.41 5.00
N PHE A 124 10.85 8.67 4.08
CA PHE A 124 11.88 7.74 3.66
C PHE A 124 13.12 7.99 4.50
N HIS A 125 13.39 7.05 5.40
CA HIS A 125 14.56 7.06 6.29
C HIS A 125 15.67 6.27 5.63
N VAL A 126 16.67 6.97 5.10
CA VAL A 126 17.87 6.33 4.56
C VAL A 126 18.88 6.23 5.69
N VAL A 127 19.06 5.00 6.19
CA VAL A 127 19.78 4.78 7.44
C VAL A 127 21.21 5.34 7.38
N ARG A 128 21.53 6.22 8.33
CA ARG A 128 22.83 6.91 8.49
C ARG A 128 23.20 7.86 7.34
N ALA A 129 22.24 8.24 6.49
CA ALA A 129 22.49 9.17 5.39
C ALA A 129 21.58 10.40 5.45
N PHE A 130 20.28 10.25 5.18
CA PHE A 130 19.34 11.36 5.07
C PHE A 130 17.88 10.93 5.25
N GLU A 131 16.98 11.91 5.34
CA GLU A 131 15.54 11.69 5.41
C GLU A 131 14.82 12.52 4.34
N VAL A 132 13.94 11.88 3.57
CA VAL A 132 13.07 12.56 2.60
C VAL A 132 11.62 12.44 3.05
N ARG A 133 10.94 13.58 3.22
CA ARG A 133 9.53 13.63 3.63
C ARG A 133 8.67 14.13 2.49
N MET A 134 7.68 13.33 2.10
CA MET A 134 6.77 13.62 0.99
C MET A 134 5.33 13.72 1.48
N PRO A 135 4.63 14.86 1.28
CA PRO A 135 3.20 14.95 1.54
C PRO A 135 2.43 13.93 0.70
N ARG A 136 1.61 13.11 1.35
CA ARG A 136 0.80 12.09 0.68
C ARG A 136 -0.11 12.70 -0.41
N PRO A 137 -0.77 13.85 -0.22
CA PRO A 137 -1.66 14.41 -1.24
C PRO A 137 -0.98 14.64 -2.60
N PHE A 138 0.28 15.07 -2.60
CA PHE A 138 1.04 15.26 -3.84
C PHE A 138 1.32 13.95 -4.55
N LEU A 139 1.70 12.91 -3.78
CA LEU A 139 1.91 11.57 -4.34
C LEU A 139 0.62 10.96 -4.91
N VAL A 140 -0.52 11.17 -4.23
CA VAL A 140 -1.84 10.73 -4.74
C VAL A 140 -2.20 11.43 -6.04
N GLN A 141 -1.96 12.75 -6.13
CA GLN A 141 -2.24 13.52 -7.34
C GLN A 141 -1.45 12.98 -8.53
N VAL A 142 -0.15 12.73 -8.36
CA VAL A 142 0.67 12.20 -9.46
C VAL A 142 0.45 10.72 -9.73
N ALA A 143 0.08 9.92 -8.72
CA ALA A 143 -0.27 8.51 -8.90
C ALA A 143 -1.37 8.33 -9.95
N GLY A 144 -2.41 9.16 -9.90
CA GLY A 144 -3.53 9.10 -10.85
C GLY A 144 -3.15 9.39 -12.31
N VAL A 145 -2.03 10.09 -12.53
CA VAL A 145 -1.52 10.47 -13.86
C VAL A 145 -0.42 9.51 -14.31
N LEU A 146 0.65 9.41 -13.53
CA LEU A 146 1.89 8.74 -13.94
C LEU A 146 1.70 7.23 -14.12
N THR A 147 0.98 6.55 -13.21
CA THR A 147 0.81 5.09 -13.27
C THR A 147 -0.07 4.61 -14.43
N ARG A 148 -0.86 5.50 -15.02
CA ARG A 148 -1.77 5.19 -16.14
C ARG A 148 -1.19 5.56 -17.51
N GLN A 149 -0.27 6.52 -17.54
CA GLN A 149 0.21 7.12 -18.78
C GLN A 149 1.57 6.59 -19.23
N TYR A 150 2.40 6.09 -18.30
CA TYR A 150 3.79 5.77 -18.59
C TYR A 150 4.17 4.40 -18.04
N ASP A 151 4.38 3.44 -18.94
CA ASP A 151 4.81 2.08 -18.61
C ASP A 151 6.31 2.01 -18.29
N ASP A 152 7.10 3.01 -18.71
CA ASP A 152 8.54 3.13 -18.49
C ASP A 152 8.90 4.04 -17.31
N LEU A 153 7.97 4.21 -16.38
CA LEU A 153 8.16 5.06 -15.20
C LEU A 153 9.28 4.51 -14.31
N VAL A 154 10.22 5.38 -13.95
CA VAL A 154 11.30 5.11 -13.00
C VAL A 154 11.22 6.10 -11.85
N ALA A 155 11.41 5.62 -10.63
CA ALA A 155 11.47 6.47 -9.44
C ALA A 155 12.76 6.21 -8.65
N TRP A 156 13.37 7.27 -8.11
CA TRP A 156 14.48 7.14 -7.17
C TRP A 156 14.47 8.24 -6.10
N LEU A 157 15.15 7.96 -4.99
CA LEU A 157 15.47 8.90 -3.93
C LEU A 157 16.96 9.22 -3.94
N ASP A 158 17.28 10.46 -3.59
CA ASP A 158 18.61 10.93 -3.20
C ASP A 158 18.49 12.04 -2.14
N ASN A 159 19.60 12.71 -1.81
CA ASN A 159 19.62 13.78 -0.80
C ASN A 159 18.71 14.97 -1.15
N ASP A 160 18.42 15.21 -2.43
CA ASP A 160 17.62 16.36 -2.88
C ASP A 160 16.11 16.04 -2.79
N GLY A 161 15.74 14.78 -2.98
CA GLY A 161 14.40 14.30 -2.71
C GLY A 161 13.97 13.09 -3.53
N LEU A 162 12.72 13.13 -4.02
CA LEU A 162 12.09 12.05 -4.77
C LEU A 162 11.92 12.44 -6.24
N HIS A 163 12.36 11.57 -7.12
CA HIS A 163 12.43 11.85 -8.54
C HIS A 163 11.66 10.81 -9.34
N PHE A 164 10.97 11.27 -10.37
CA PHE A 164 10.29 10.44 -11.35
C PHE A 164 10.80 10.77 -12.74
N ARG A 165 11.04 9.77 -13.57
CA ARG A 165 11.37 9.93 -15.00
C ARG A 165 10.57 8.96 -15.84
N TRP A 166 10.25 9.38 -17.06
CA TRP A 166 9.51 8.59 -18.03
C TRP A 166 9.92 8.99 -19.46
N LYS A 167 9.44 8.27 -20.47
CA LYS A 167 9.85 8.43 -21.88
C LYS A 167 11.37 8.37 -22.05
N ASN A 168 12.00 7.37 -21.43
CA ASN A 168 13.46 7.20 -21.41
C ASN A 168 14.21 8.45 -20.92
N GLY A 169 13.66 9.14 -19.92
CA GLY A 169 14.30 10.30 -19.28
C GLY A 169 13.98 11.67 -19.89
N ARG A 170 13.18 11.74 -20.97
CA ARG A 170 12.76 13.03 -21.56
C ARG A 170 11.70 13.76 -20.72
N GLY A 171 10.89 13.00 -19.99
CA GLY A 171 9.93 13.53 -19.03
C GLY A 171 10.43 13.33 -17.61
N GLY A 172 10.13 14.28 -16.73
CA GLY A 172 10.53 14.17 -15.34
C GLY A 172 9.77 15.07 -14.38
N LEU A 173 9.70 14.62 -13.14
CA LEU A 173 9.22 15.38 -12.00
C LEU A 173 10.19 15.18 -10.84
N ASN A 174 10.47 16.26 -10.11
CA ASN A 174 11.32 16.23 -8.92
C ASN A 174 10.52 16.82 -7.76
N PHE A 175 10.45 16.09 -6.66
CA PHE A 175 9.89 16.53 -5.41
C PHE A 175 11.00 16.76 -4.41
N VAL A 176 11.07 17.96 -3.88
CA VAL A 176 12.01 18.31 -2.81
C VAL A 176 11.41 17.90 -1.47
N SER A 177 12.24 17.39 -0.57
CA SER A 177 11.86 17.05 0.81
C SER A 177 11.14 18.22 1.50
N GLN A 178 10.03 17.93 2.17
CA GLN A 178 9.19 18.94 2.81
C GLN A 178 9.32 18.90 4.34
N THR A 179 9.29 20.07 4.98
CA THR A 179 9.17 20.14 6.44
C THR A 179 7.76 19.75 6.87
N VAL A 180 7.66 18.84 7.84
CA VAL A 180 6.38 18.40 8.41
C VAL A 180 6.17 19.09 9.76
N ALA A 181 4.97 19.62 9.97
CA ALA A 181 4.63 20.26 11.24
C ALA A 181 4.66 19.23 12.39
N PRO A 182 5.14 19.58 13.59
CA PRO A 182 5.27 18.63 14.71
C PRO A 182 3.97 17.87 15.04
N LYS A 183 2.83 18.54 14.94
CA LYS A 183 1.49 17.95 15.15
C LYS A 183 1.14 16.83 14.18
N ASP A 184 1.78 16.80 13.02
CA ASP A 184 1.46 15.87 11.94
C ASP A 184 2.40 14.66 11.92
N ILE A 185 3.52 14.69 12.68
CA ILE A 185 4.54 13.62 12.69
C ILE A 185 3.95 12.25 13.02
N ALA A 186 3.01 12.18 13.96
CA ALA A 186 2.35 10.93 14.36
C ALA A 186 1.49 10.29 13.26
N PHE A 187 1.19 11.03 12.19
CA PHE A 187 0.41 10.58 11.04
C PHE A 187 1.31 10.31 9.82
N GLY A 188 2.57 9.97 10.05
CA GLY A 188 3.53 9.61 9.01
C GLY A 188 3.60 8.11 8.77
N LEU A 189 3.66 7.71 7.50
CA LEU A 189 4.13 6.38 7.14
C LEU A 189 5.66 6.40 7.04
N HIS A 190 6.34 5.55 7.80
CA HIS A 190 7.80 5.48 7.81
C HIS A 190 8.29 4.31 6.96
N VAL A 191 9.15 4.60 5.99
CA VAL A 191 9.82 3.63 5.13
C VAL A 191 11.30 3.64 5.46
N TYR A 192 11.83 2.56 6.02
CA TYR A 192 13.23 2.45 6.39
C TYR A 192 14.03 1.76 5.29
N LEU A 193 14.90 2.51 4.63
CA LEU A 193 15.76 2.05 3.54
C LEU A 193 17.15 1.74 4.08
N MET A 194 17.50 0.47 4.08
CA MET A 194 18.79 -0.02 4.56
C MET A 194 19.79 -0.08 3.41
N PRO A 195 20.98 0.52 3.53
CA PRO A 195 22.02 0.36 2.54
C PRO A 195 22.40 -1.13 2.40
N PRO A 196 22.80 -1.59 1.21
CA PRO A 196 23.19 -2.96 1.00
C PRO A 196 24.38 -3.27 1.92
N VAL A 197 24.33 -4.41 2.61
CA VAL A 197 25.47 -4.90 3.37
C VAL A 197 26.57 -5.20 2.35
N VAL A 198 27.61 -4.37 2.32
CA VAL A 198 28.81 -4.63 1.52
C VAL A 198 29.49 -5.84 2.16
N GLN A 199 29.13 -7.05 1.72
CA GLN A 199 29.94 -8.22 2.00
C GLN A 199 31.25 -8.00 1.26
N GLN A 200 32.33 -7.75 2.01
CA GLN A 200 33.66 -7.86 1.45
C GLN A 200 33.82 -9.31 1.00
N VAL A 201 33.62 -9.55 -0.29
CA VAL A 201 34.02 -10.81 -0.92
C VAL A 201 35.53 -10.79 -0.90
N THR A 202 36.12 -11.40 0.13
CA THR A 202 37.54 -11.72 0.15
C THR A 202 37.76 -12.62 -1.05
N ARG A 203 38.24 -12.05 -2.17
CA ARG A 203 38.60 -12.84 -3.33
C ARG A 203 39.62 -13.87 -2.84
N PRO A 204 39.38 -15.17 -3.05
CA PRO A 204 40.40 -16.16 -2.73
C PRO A 204 41.69 -15.76 -3.43
N PRO A 205 42.86 -15.87 -2.77
CA PRO A 205 44.12 -15.49 -3.36
C PRO A 205 44.28 -16.18 -4.72
N PRO A 206 44.88 -15.51 -5.72
CA PRO A 206 45.09 -16.11 -7.02
C PRO A 206 45.83 -17.45 -6.83
N ARG A 207 45.24 -18.53 -7.36
CA ARG A 207 45.87 -19.85 -7.32
C ARG A 207 47.29 -19.72 -7.89
N PRO A 208 48.32 -20.28 -7.23
CA PRO A 208 49.67 -20.30 -7.79
C PRO A 208 49.61 -20.93 -9.18
N ARG A 209 50.13 -20.22 -10.19
CA ARG A 209 50.27 -20.75 -11.55
C ARG A 209 51.09 -22.03 -11.44
N ARG A 210 50.53 -23.17 -11.87
CA ARG A 210 51.31 -24.41 -12.00
C ARG A 210 52.48 -24.13 -12.94
N PRO A 211 53.72 -24.53 -12.58
CA PRO A 211 54.83 -24.46 -13.51
C PRO A 211 54.49 -25.28 -14.76
N ALA A 212 54.81 -24.73 -15.93
CA ALA A 212 54.68 -25.45 -17.19
C ALA A 212 55.61 -26.66 -17.14
N PHE A 213 55.06 -27.86 -17.27
CA PHE A 213 55.85 -29.05 -17.54
C PHE A 213 56.45 -28.87 -18.94
N PRO A 214 57.79 -28.93 -19.12
CA PRO A 214 58.35 -29.00 -20.45
C PRO A 214 57.93 -30.35 -21.05
N LEU A 215 57.23 -30.31 -22.19
CA LEU A 215 57.10 -31.50 -23.03
C LEU A 215 58.53 -31.90 -23.42
N GLY A 216 58.94 -33.09 -23.00
CA GLY A 216 60.20 -33.67 -23.43
C GLY A 216 60.18 -33.89 -24.94
N ASP A 217 61.20 -33.40 -25.62
CA ASP A 217 61.60 -33.89 -26.94
C ASP A 217 62.08 -35.33 -26.78
N GLU A 218 61.20 -36.31 -26.96
CA GLU A 218 61.60 -37.68 -27.27
C GLU A 218 62.18 -37.70 -28.69
N VAL A 219 63.50 -37.50 -28.78
CA VAL A 219 64.28 -37.85 -29.97
C VAL A 219 64.39 -39.37 -30.00
N VAL A 220 63.53 -40.02 -30.78
CA VAL A 220 63.67 -41.43 -31.15
C VAL A 220 64.84 -41.53 -32.15
N SER A 221 66.03 -41.83 -31.65
CA SER A 221 67.16 -42.24 -32.50
C SER A 221 66.95 -43.66 -33.01
N MET A 222 66.45 -43.78 -34.25
CA MET A 222 66.66 -44.97 -35.07
C MET A 222 68.07 -44.91 -35.68
N ALA A 223 68.97 -45.79 -35.25
CA ALA A 223 70.19 -46.10 -35.98
C ALA A 223 70.12 -47.55 -36.45
N LEU A 224 70.09 -47.68 -37.78
CA LEU A 224 70.09 -48.91 -38.56
C LEU A 224 71.48 -49.53 -38.61
N PHE A 225 71.47 -50.86 -38.72
CA PHE A 225 72.54 -51.79 -39.07
C PHE A 225 73.55 -51.27 -40.11
N THR A 226 74.83 -51.54 -39.81
CA THR A 226 75.81 -52.16 -40.73
C THR A 226 76.76 -53.03 -39.91
#